data_AF-A0A9E5CGT1-F1
#
_entry.id   AF-A0A9E5CGT1-F1
#
_cell.length_a   1.000
_cell.length_b   1.000
_cell.length_c   1.000
_cell.angle_alpha   90.00
_cell.angle_beta   90.00
_cell.angle_gamma   90.00
#
_symmetry.space_group_name_H-M   'P 1'
#
loop_
_entity.id
_entity.type
_entity.pdbx_description
1 polymer ?
#
loop_
_entity_poly.entity_id
_entity_poly.type
_entity_poly.pdbx_seq_one_letter_code
_entity_poly.pdbx_strand_id
1 'polypeptide(L)'
;MTVPPFIDTHHHLWDLENNSYPWLKEDVGHFIGDYSAIRQTYLISDFHRGANGLPLKKSVHVQAEWDHDADPVGETAWLQGVADDPASDGMPNAIIAYANLSDPDVEGVLERHAEHANWRGIRHMLNWSDDPKFRFAESGDLMSDPQWRSGFKLLAKFNVSFEVQIWPWQLQEA
;
A
#
# COMPACT_ATOMS: atom_id res chain seq x y z
N MET A 1 -23.85 22.85 7.63
CA MET A 1 -22.63 23.08 6.83
C MET A 1 -22.48 21.91 5.89
N THR A 2 -22.17 22.15 4.61
CA THR A 2 -21.89 21.09 3.63
C THR A 2 -20.39 20.81 3.62
N VAL A 3 -19.99 19.54 3.61
CA VAL A 3 -18.59 19.13 3.46
C VAL A 3 -18.09 19.57 2.07
N PRO A 4 -16.91 20.19 1.94
CA PRO A 4 -16.35 20.53 0.63
C PRO A 4 -15.92 19.26 -0.11
N PRO A 5 -15.84 19.28 -1.46
CA PRO A 5 -15.23 18.18 -2.21
C PRO A 5 -13.83 17.85 -1.72
N PHE A 6 -13.52 16.56 -1.59
CA PHE A 6 -12.27 16.10 -0.98
C PHE A 6 -11.68 14.89 -1.72
N ILE A 7 -10.44 14.59 -1.37
CA ILE A 7 -9.70 13.41 -1.80
C ILE A 7 -9.47 12.57 -0.57
N ASP A 8 -9.81 11.28 -0.63
CA ASP A 8 -9.35 10.33 0.37
C ASP A 8 -7.91 9.91 0.02
N THR A 9 -6.95 10.33 0.83
CA THR A 9 -5.53 10.12 0.54
C THR A 9 -4.99 8.80 1.04
N HIS A 10 -5.81 7.97 1.70
CA HIS A 10 -5.37 6.69 2.22
C HIS A 10 -6.55 5.75 2.45
N HIS A 11 -6.77 4.84 1.50
CA HIS A 11 -7.64 3.70 1.70
C HIS A 11 -6.99 2.42 1.17
N HIS A 12 -7.65 1.30 1.46
CA HIS A 12 -7.25 -0.03 1.02
C HIS A 12 -8.44 -0.72 0.36
N LEU A 13 -8.16 -1.50 -0.68
CA LEU A 13 -9.08 -2.42 -1.32
C LEU A 13 -8.45 -3.80 -1.29
N TRP A 14 -9.26 -4.85 -1.17
CA TRP A 14 -8.79 -6.22 -1.32
C TRP A 14 -9.91 -7.12 -1.83
N ASP A 15 -9.56 -7.98 -2.77
CA ASP A 15 -10.43 -9.05 -3.26
C ASP A 15 -9.89 -10.39 -2.76
N LEU A 16 -10.47 -10.90 -1.67
CA LEU A 16 -9.99 -12.14 -1.04
C LEU A 16 -10.37 -13.40 -1.83
N GLU A 17 -11.27 -13.28 -2.81
CA GLU A 17 -11.70 -14.38 -3.66
C GLU A 17 -10.71 -14.61 -4.80
N ASN A 18 -10.19 -13.53 -5.39
CA ASN A 18 -9.34 -13.58 -6.57
C ASN A 18 -7.85 -13.35 -6.28
N ASN A 19 -7.51 -12.75 -5.13
CA ASN A 19 -6.15 -12.35 -4.80
C ASN A 19 -5.67 -12.95 -3.46
N SER A 20 -4.36 -12.87 -3.21
CA SER A 20 -3.72 -13.38 -2.00
C SER A 20 -3.32 -12.25 -1.05
N TYR A 21 -3.96 -12.23 0.13
CA TYR A 21 -3.63 -11.37 1.27
C TYR A 21 -3.51 -12.26 2.51
N PRO A 22 -2.35 -12.89 2.76
CA PRO A 22 -2.19 -13.89 3.82
C PRO A 22 -2.62 -13.39 5.21
N TRP A 23 -2.32 -12.13 5.53
CA TRP A 23 -2.65 -11.51 6.82
C TRP A 23 -4.17 -11.37 7.07
N LEU A 24 -5.00 -11.37 6.02
CA LEU A 24 -6.48 -11.33 6.13
C LEU A 24 -7.12 -12.72 6.15
N LYS A 25 -6.36 -13.78 5.85
CA LYS A 25 -6.92 -15.15 5.73
C LYS A 25 -6.89 -15.94 7.02
N GLU A 26 -5.95 -15.69 7.91
CA GLU A 26 -5.81 -16.40 9.19
C GLU A 26 -5.75 -15.41 10.36
N ASP A 27 -5.99 -15.87 11.59
CA ASP A 27 -5.71 -15.08 12.79
C ASP A 27 -4.23 -15.22 13.15
N VAL A 28 -3.46 -14.17 12.88
CA VAL A 28 -2.01 -14.15 13.12
C VAL A 28 -1.63 -13.56 14.47
N GLY A 29 -2.58 -13.34 15.38
CA GLY A 29 -2.30 -12.71 16.68
C GLY A 29 -1.79 -11.27 16.53
N HIS A 30 -2.39 -10.54 15.58
CA HIS A 30 -1.94 -9.22 15.13
C HIS A 30 -2.04 -8.16 16.25
N PHE A 31 -1.13 -7.18 16.24
CA PHE A 31 -1.08 -6.13 17.27
C PHE A 31 -2.36 -5.27 17.37
N ILE A 32 -3.15 -5.25 16.29
CA ILE A 32 -4.43 -4.50 16.19
C ILE A 32 -5.58 -5.17 16.94
N GLY A 33 -5.39 -6.37 17.49
CA GLY A 33 -6.45 -7.13 18.13
C GLY A 33 -7.31 -7.89 17.12
N ASP A 34 -8.59 -8.07 17.42
CA ASP A 34 -9.52 -8.80 16.55
C ASP A 34 -9.88 -7.99 15.30
N TYR A 35 -9.44 -8.49 14.14
CA TYR A 35 -9.73 -7.91 12.81
C TYR A 35 -10.67 -8.79 11.99
N SER A 36 -11.39 -9.74 12.61
CA SER A 36 -12.34 -10.63 11.92
C SER A 36 -13.37 -9.90 11.07
N ALA A 37 -13.80 -8.71 11.49
CA ALA A 37 -14.75 -7.88 10.75
C ALA A 37 -14.27 -7.43 9.36
N ILE A 38 -12.96 -7.39 9.12
CA ILE A 38 -12.37 -6.98 7.83
C ILE A 38 -11.83 -8.16 7.01
N ARG A 39 -11.91 -9.40 7.53
CA ARG A 39 -11.49 -10.63 6.82
C ARG A 39 -12.52 -11.07 5.77
N GLN A 40 -12.91 -10.13 4.93
CA GLN A 40 -13.88 -10.28 3.85
C GLN A 40 -13.47 -9.34 2.72
N THR A 41 -13.84 -9.66 1.48
CA THR A 41 -13.61 -8.81 0.31
C THR A 41 -14.16 -7.39 0.54
N TYR A 42 -13.36 -6.39 0.16
CA TYR A 42 -13.70 -4.96 0.19
C TYR A 42 -13.27 -4.31 -1.12
N LEU A 43 -14.24 -4.04 -1.98
CA LEU A 43 -14.03 -3.55 -3.34
C LEU A 43 -14.35 -2.06 -3.47
N ILE A 44 -14.07 -1.50 -4.64
CA ILE A 44 -14.34 -0.09 -4.93
C ILE A 44 -15.82 0.30 -4.74
N SER A 45 -16.75 -0.63 -4.97
CA SER A 45 -18.19 -0.42 -4.73
C SER A 45 -18.52 -0.29 -3.23
N ASP A 46 -17.77 -0.97 -2.37
CA ASP A 46 -17.88 -0.87 -0.92
C ASP A 46 -17.30 0.45 -0.41
N PHE A 47 -16.17 0.87 -1.00
CA PHE A 47 -15.56 2.18 -0.76
C PHE A 47 -16.51 3.33 -1.12
N HIS A 48 -17.11 3.32 -2.33
CA HIS A 48 -18.11 4.30 -2.74
C HIS A 48 -19.34 4.32 -1.84
N ARG A 49 -19.81 3.14 -1.41
CA ARG A 49 -20.92 3.03 -0.46
C ARG A 49 -20.55 3.60 0.92
N GLY A 50 -19.33 3.37 1.38
CA GLY A 50 -18.78 3.91 2.62
C GLY A 50 -18.69 5.43 2.62
N ALA A 51 -18.38 6.04 1.47
CA ALA A 51 -18.40 7.49 1.30
C ALA A 51 -19.82 8.08 1.44
N ASN A 52 -20.88 7.29 1.27
CA ASN A 52 -22.27 7.62 1.63
C ASN A 52 -22.76 9.01 1.14
N GLY A 53 -22.53 9.31 -0.14
CA GLY A 53 -22.96 10.58 -0.75
C GLY A 53 -22.14 11.81 -0.33
N LEU A 54 -21.04 11.63 0.41
CA LEU A 54 -20.04 12.67 0.60
C LEU A 54 -19.40 13.02 -0.76
N PRO A 55 -18.94 14.27 -0.96
CA PRO A 55 -18.41 14.73 -2.24
C PRO A 55 -16.96 14.26 -2.49
N LEU A 56 -16.73 12.95 -2.37
CA LEU A 56 -15.46 12.30 -2.70
C LEU A 56 -15.17 12.49 -4.20
N LYS A 57 -13.99 13.01 -4.53
CA LYS A 57 -13.58 13.30 -5.91
C LYS A 57 -12.50 12.41 -6.44
N LYS A 58 -11.58 12.01 -5.58
CA LYS A 58 -10.47 11.13 -5.92
C LYS A 58 -10.10 10.28 -4.72
N SER A 59 -9.37 9.21 -4.96
CA SER A 59 -8.80 8.41 -3.89
C SER A 59 -7.39 7.93 -4.19
N VAL A 60 -6.64 7.65 -3.12
CA VAL A 60 -5.30 7.08 -3.15
C VAL A 60 -5.35 5.74 -2.44
N HIS A 61 -5.08 4.68 -3.20
CA HIS A 61 -4.88 3.34 -2.62
C HIS A 61 -3.45 3.21 -2.14
N VAL A 62 -3.28 2.61 -0.97
CA VAL A 62 -1.97 2.27 -0.43
C VAL A 62 -1.87 0.75 -0.29
N GLN A 63 -0.73 0.15 -0.67
CA GLN A 63 -0.51 -1.30 -0.69
C GLN A 63 -1.07 -1.97 0.58
N ALA A 64 -1.83 -3.04 0.43
CA ALA A 64 -2.58 -3.65 1.52
C ALA A 64 -1.94 -4.96 2.01
N GLU A 65 -0.60 -5.02 2.02
CA GLU A 65 0.20 -6.21 2.33
C GLU A 65 -0.22 -7.40 1.47
N TRP A 66 -0.20 -7.16 0.15
CA TRP A 66 -0.27 -8.20 -0.85
C TRP A 66 0.77 -9.28 -0.55
N ASP A 67 0.49 -10.53 -0.94
CA ASP A 67 1.41 -11.65 -0.75
C ASP A 67 2.82 -11.36 -1.31
N HIS A 68 3.81 -11.22 -0.42
CA HIS A 68 5.18 -10.88 -0.79
C HIS A 68 5.93 -12.01 -1.50
N ASP A 69 5.41 -13.25 -1.45
CA ASP A 69 5.93 -14.38 -2.24
C ASP A 69 5.36 -14.40 -3.67
N ALA A 70 4.31 -13.59 -3.92
CA ALA A 70 3.74 -13.39 -5.24
C ALA A 70 4.44 -12.22 -5.96
N ASP A 71 3.96 -11.94 -7.18
CA ASP A 71 4.51 -10.86 -7.98
C ASP A 71 4.21 -9.48 -7.34
N PRO A 72 5.22 -8.66 -6.98
CA PRO A 72 5.00 -7.41 -6.22
C PRO A 72 4.24 -6.32 -7.00
N VAL A 73 4.13 -6.45 -8.32
CA VAL A 73 3.32 -5.54 -9.16
C VAL A 73 1.89 -6.05 -9.31
N GLY A 74 1.58 -7.27 -8.88
CA GLY A 74 0.26 -7.88 -9.02
C GLY A 74 -0.87 -7.03 -8.45
N GLU A 75 -0.68 -6.49 -7.23
CA GLU A 75 -1.64 -5.58 -6.62
C GLU A 75 -1.83 -4.29 -7.44
N THR A 76 -0.74 -3.71 -7.96
CA THR A 76 -0.78 -2.49 -8.77
C THR A 76 -1.51 -2.72 -10.09
N ALA A 77 -1.25 -3.85 -10.75
CA ALA A 77 -1.93 -4.24 -11.98
C ALA A 77 -3.43 -4.43 -11.76
N TRP A 78 -3.81 -5.11 -10.67
CA TRP A 78 -5.22 -5.26 -10.29
C TRP A 78 -5.90 -3.91 -10.02
N LEU A 79 -5.28 -3.04 -9.22
CA LEU A 79 -5.82 -1.72 -8.89
C LEU A 79 -5.92 -0.79 -10.10
N GLN A 80 -4.98 -0.89 -11.05
CA GLN A 80 -5.09 -0.17 -12.32
C GLN A 80 -6.33 -0.65 -13.08
N GLY A 81 -6.57 -1.96 -13.14
CA GLY A 81 -7.79 -2.52 -13.73
C GLY A 81 -9.06 -2.06 -13.03
N VAL A 82 -9.05 -1.93 -11.70
CA VAL A 82 -10.16 -1.33 -10.94
C VAL A 82 -10.41 0.11 -11.38
N ALA A 83 -9.37 0.93 -11.48
CA ALA A 83 -9.49 2.33 -11.88
C ALA A 83 -9.90 2.51 -13.35
N ASP A 84 -9.56 1.57 -14.22
CA ASP A 84 -9.92 1.58 -15.63
C ASP A 84 -11.40 1.18 -15.85
N ASP A 85 -12.02 0.49 -14.88
CA ASP A 85 -13.46 0.17 -14.92
C ASP A 85 -14.30 1.46 -14.78
N PRO A 86 -15.21 1.77 -15.73
CA PRO A 86 -16.08 2.94 -15.63
C PRO A 86 -16.93 3.00 -14.36
N ALA A 87 -17.24 1.87 -13.74
CA ALA A 87 -18.00 1.80 -12.49
C ALA A 87 -17.21 2.28 -11.26
N SER A 88 -15.90 2.47 -11.39
CA SER A 88 -15.03 2.98 -10.32
C SER A 88 -15.03 4.51 -10.21
N ASP A 89 -15.63 5.23 -11.17
CA ASP A 89 -15.45 6.67 -11.34
C ASP A 89 -13.97 7.10 -11.48
N GLY A 90 -13.13 6.20 -12.02
CA GLY A 90 -11.70 6.41 -12.22
C GLY A 90 -10.84 6.24 -10.96
N MET A 91 -11.36 5.55 -9.93
CA MET A 91 -10.68 5.36 -8.64
C MET A 91 -10.12 3.93 -8.47
N PRO A 92 -8.95 3.77 -7.82
CA PRO A 92 -8.12 4.83 -7.23
C PRO A 92 -7.35 5.65 -8.28
N ASN A 93 -7.22 6.95 -8.05
CA ASN A 93 -6.50 7.86 -8.95
C ASN A 93 -4.98 7.84 -8.73
N ALA A 94 -4.54 7.31 -7.59
CA ALA A 94 -3.15 7.07 -7.28
C ALA A 94 -3.00 5.75 -6.53
N ILE A 95 -1.92 5.04 -6.83
CA ILE A 95 -1.54 3.78 -6.20
C ILE A 95 -0.16 3.97 -5.58
N ILE A 96 -0.09 3.81 -4.27
CA ILE A 96 1.16 3.65 -3.52
C ILE A 96 1.38 2.14 -3.40
N ALA A 97 2.29 1.62 -4.20
CA ALA A 97 2.52 0.18 -4.35
C ALA A 97 3.53 -0.36 -3.32
N TYR A 98 3.69 -1.67 -3.26
CA TYR A 98 4.79 -2.29 -2.54
C TYR A 98 5.99 -2.53 -3.48
N ALA A 99 7.19 -2.34 -2.95
CA ALA A 99 8.43 -2.88 -3.52
C ALA A 99 9.43 -3.06 -2.38
N ASN A 100 10.12 -4.19 -2.35
CA ASN A 100 11.22 -4.41 -1.41
C ASN A 100 12.43 -3.56 -1.84
N LEU A 101 12.66 -2.43 -1.17
CA LEU A 101 13.74 -1.51 -1.52
C LEU A 101 15.14 -2.07 -1.18
N SER A 102 15.22 -3.16 -0.41
CA SER A 102 16.46 -3.88 -0.13
C SER A 102 16.84 -4.87 -1.24
N ASP A 103 15.95 -5.14 -2.20
CA ASP A 103 16.26 -6.02 -3.33
C ASP A 103 17.28 -5.35 -4.28
N PRO A 104 18.43 -5.98 -4.58
CA PRO A 104 19.38 -5.49 -5.58
C PRO A 104 18.76 -5.21 -6.96
N ASP A 105 17.70 -5.94 -7.32
CA ASP A 105 17.02 -5.85 -8.62
C ASP A 105 15.72 -5.00 -8.55
N VAL A 106 15.50 -4.26 -7.45
CA VAL A 106 14.27 -3.46 -7.23
C VAL A 106 13.99 -2.47 -8.36
N GLU A 107 15.01 -1.98 -9.07
CA GLU A 107 14.81 -1.08 -10.21
C GLU A 107 13.89 -1.69 -11.27
N GLY A 108 14.05 -2.99 -11.58
CA GLY A 108 13.19 -3.68 -12.54
C GLY A 108 11.75 -3.82 -12.06
N VAL A 109 11.52 -3.93 -10.75
CA VAL A 109 10.18 -3.90 -10.15
C VAL A 109 9.54 -2.52 -10.29
N LEU A 110 10.32 -1.45 -10.05
CA LEU A 110 9.86 -0.07 -10.23
C LEU A 110 9.54 0.26 -11.69
N GLU A 111 10.33 -0.24 -12.65
CA GLU A 111 10.06 -0.10 -14.09
C GLU A 111 8.72 -0.72 -14.47
N ARG A 112 8.42 -1.90 -13.93
CA ARG A 112 7.12 -2.56 -14.15
C ARG A 112 5.97 -1.82 -13.49
N HIS A 113 6.14 -1.29 -12.27
CA HIS A 113 5.13 -0.41 -11.66
C HIS A 113 4.85 0.82 -12.53
N ALA A 114 5.88 1.36 -13.20
CA ALA A 114 5.76 2.50 -14.09
C ALA A 114 4.92 2.25 -15.36
N GLU A 115 4.61 1.00 -15.67
CA GLU A 115 3.68 0.64 -16.75
C GLU A 115 2.22 0.96 -16.39
N HIS A 116 1.92 1.20 -15.10
CA HIS A 116 0.58 1.50 -14.62
C HIS A 116 0.39 3.01 -14.39
N ALA A 117 -0.53 3.62 -15.14
CA ALA A 117 -0.74 5.07 -15.21
C ALA A 117 -1.03 5.74 -13.85
N ASN A 118 -1.66 5.00 -12.93
CA ASN A 118 -2.02 5.49 -11.61
C ASN A 118 -0.95 5.23 -10.55
N TRP A 119 0.19 4.60 -10.87
CA TRP A 119 1.29 4.45 -9.91
C TRP A 119 1.91 5.80 -9.52
N ARG A 120 2.06 6.06 -8.22
CA ARG A 120 2.55 7.35 -7.68
C ARG A 120 3.53 7.22 -6.51
N GLY A 121 3.83 6.02 -6.05
CA GLY A 121 4.75 5.84 -4.94
C GLY A 121 4.91 4.42 -4.47
N ILE A 122 5.79 4.26 -3.49
CA ILE A 122 6.05 3.00 -2.80
C ILE A 122 5.81 3.18 -1.31
N ARG A 123 5.19 2.17 -0.68
CA ARG A 123 5.31 1.89 0.75
C ARG A 123 6.08 0.58 0.93
N HIS A 124 7.18 0.64 1.66
CA HIS A 124 7.82 -0.50 2.29
C HIS A 124 7.70 -0.25 3.80
N MET A 125 6.94 -1.08 4.53
CA MET A 125 6.69 -0.84 5.96
C MET A 125 8.00 -0.89 6.75
N LEU A 126 8.28 0.14 7.55
CA LEU A 126 9.53 0.29 8.29
C LEU A 126 9.37 0.04 9.80
N ASN A 127 8.16 -0.31 10.25
CA ASN A 127 7.85 -0.55 11.67
C ASN A 127 8.70 -1.69 12.26
N TRP A 128 9.60 -1.35 13.17
CA TRP A 128 10.43 -2.32 13.91
C TRP A 128 10.40 -2.12 15.43
N SER A 129 10.40 -3.24 16.15
CA SER A 129 10.48 -3.29 17.61
C SER A 129 11.23 -4.54 18.05
N ASP A 130 11.84 -4.51 19.23
CA ASP A 130 12.41 -5.71 19.85
C ASP A 130 11.34 -6.77 20.16
N ASP A 131 10.08 -6.35 20.39
CA ASP A 131 8.94 -7.26 20.51
C ASP A 131 8.46 -7.69 19.10
N PRO A 132 8.54 -9.00 18.76
CA PRO A 132 8.13 -9.51 17.45
C PRO A 132 6.69 -9.18 17.05
N LYS A 133 5.79 -8.93 18.00
CA LYS A 133 4.39 -8.54 17.70
C LYS A 133 4.27 -7.20 16.99
N PHE A 134 5.30 -6.37 17.07
CA PHE A 134 5.35 -5.04 16.46
C PHE A 134 6.42 -4.95 15.36
N ARG A 135 6.82 -6.08 14.76
CA ARG A 135 7.77 -6.12 13.64
C ARG A 135 7.05 -6.34 12.32
N PHE A 136 7.08 -5.31 11.48
CA PHE A 136 6.59 -5.37 10.10
C PHE A 136 7.74 -5.26 9.10
N ALA A 137 8.77 -4.52 9.46
CA ALA A 137 10.03 -4.53 8.74
C ALA A 137 10.81 -5.81 8.99
N GLU A 138 11.66 -6.18 8.04
CA GLU A 138 12.55 -7.33 8.10
C GLU A 138 13.77 -7.07 9.01
N SER A 139 14.13 -5.81 9.21
CA SER A 139 15.20 -5.37 10.10
C SER A 139 14.92 -4.00 10.74
N GLY A 140 15.58 -3.73 11.86
CA GLY A 140 15.46 -2.47 12.60
C GLY A 140 16.32 -1.33 12.08
N ASP A 141 17.19 -1.58 11.12
CA ASP A 141 18.19 -0.64 10.59
C ASP A 141 17.99 -0.31 9.11
N LEU A 142 16.86 -0.70 8.50
CA LEU A 142 16.58 -0.49 7.07
C LEU A 142 16.79 0.96 6.60
N MET A 143 16.39 1.97 7.38
CA MET A 143 16.54 3.38 6.99
C MET A 143 18.01 3.82 6.89
N SER A 144 18.90 3.14 7.61
CA SER A 144 20.35 3.32 7.60
C SER A 144 21.09 2.36 6.66
N ASP A 145 20.45 1.26 6.26
CA ASP A 145 21.04 0.23 5.41
C ASP A 145 21.43 0.79 4.01
N PRO A 146 22.68 0.62 3.56
CA PRO A 146 23.13 1.17 2.29
C PRO A 146 22.39 0.63 1.06
N GLN A 147 21.97 -0.65 1.09
CA GLN A 147 21.26 -1.28 -0.01
C GLN A 147 19.83 -0.74 -0.09
N TRP A 148 19.11 -0.72 1.02
CA TRP A 148 17.77 -0.12 1.10
C TRP A 148 17.77 1.35 0.65
N ARG A 149 18.76 2.13 1.11
CA ARG A 149 18.94 3.54 0.69
C ARG A 149 19.27 3.68 -0.80
N SER A 150 19.89 2.68 -1.42
CA SER A 150 20.11 2.65 -2.86
C SER A 150 18.77 2.48 -3.59
N GLY A 151 17.95 1.52 -3.17
CA GLY A 151 16.60 1.31 -3.70
C GLY A 151 15.70 2.54 -3.50
N PHE A 152 15.68 3.12 -2.31
CA PHE A 152 14.92 4.34 -2.00
C PHE A 152 15.29 5.52 -2.92
N LYS A 153 16.56 5.71 -3.26
CA LYS A 153 17.00 6.78 -4.17
C LYS A 153 16.43 6.63 -5.58
N LEU A 154 16.10 5.40 -6.02
CA LEU A 154 15.47 5.19 -7.32
C LEU A 154 14.09 5.83 -7.41
N LEU A 155 13.37 6.01 -6.30
CA LEU A 155 12.07 6.70 -6.32
C LEU A 155 12.18 8.13 -6.90
N ALA A 156 13.32 8.79 -6.70
CA ALA A 156 13.59 10.09 -7.33
C ALA A 156 13.77 9.98 -8.86
N LYS A 157 14.37 8.89 -9.37
CA LYS A 157 14.49 8.61 -10.82
C LYS A 157 13.11 8.50 -11.47
N PHE A 158 12.17 7.84 -10.80
CA PHE A 158 10.79 7.66 -11.29
C PHE A 158 9.87 8.85 -10.96
N ASN A 159 10.34 9.85 -10.20
CA ASN A 159 9.55 10.99 -9.75
C ASN A 159 8.27 10.57 -9.00
N VAL A 160 8.42 9.61 -8.09
CA VAL A 160 7.34 9.05 -7.26
C VAL A 160 7.59 9.30 -5.77
N SER A 161 6.53 9.20 -4.98
CA SER A 161 6.58 9.41 -3.53
C SER A 161 6.97 8.15 -2.76
N PHE A 162 7.38 8.34 -1.50
CA PHE A 162 7.48 7.27 -0.51
C PHE A 162 6.44 7.53 0.59
N GLU A 163 5.64 6.53 0.93
CA GLU A 163 4.71 6.59 2.07
C GLU A 163 5.38 5.97 3.29
N VAL A 164 5.68 6.81 4.27
CA VAL A 164 6.42 6.42 5.46
C VAL A 164 5.49 5.86 6.52
N GLN A 165 5.68 4.58 6.84
CA GLN A 165 5.02 3.92 7.96
C GLN A 165 6.08 3.40 8.93
N ILE A 166 6.11 4.00 10.12
CA ILE A 166 7.09 3.75 11.18
C ILE A 166 6.40 3.79 12.55
N TRP A 167 7.07 3.27 13.58
CA TRP A 167 6.67 3.55 14.95
C TRP A 167 7.13 4.93 15.41
N PRO A 168 6.46 5.55 16.40
CA PRO A 168 6.83 6.88 16.89
C PRO A 168 8.30 7.01 17.34
N TRP A 169 8.89 5.95 17.89
CA TRP A 169 10.28 5.95 18.35
C TRP A 169 11.32 5.90 17.22
N GLN A 170 10.92 5.55 16.00
CA GLN A 170 11.78 5.55 14.82
C GLN A 170 11.84 6.92 14.12
N LEU A 171 11.05 7.91 14.57
CA LEU A 171 10.93 9.21 13.88
C LEU A 171 12.24 10.00 13.81
N GLN A 172 13.18 9.80 14.74
CA GLN A 172 14.46 10.51 14.72
C GLN A 172 15.39 10.00 13.61
N GLU A 173 15.20 8.75 13.15
CA GLU A 173 15.97 8.16 12.07
C GLU A 173 15.40 8.50 10.69
N ALA A 174 14.09 8.75 10.62
CA ALA A 174 13.33 9.03 9.40
C ALA A 174 13.61 10.39 8.75
#